data_AF-A0A2E8XVP4-F1
#
_entry.id   AF-A0A2E8XVP4-F1
#
_cell.length_a   1.000
_cell.length_b   1.000
_cell.length_c   1.000
_cell.angle_alpha   90.00
_cell.angle_beta   90.00
_cell.angle_gamma   90.00
#
_symmetry.space_group_name_H-M   'P 1'
#
loop_
_entity.id
_entity.type
_entity.pdbx_description
1 polymer ?
#
loop_
_entity_poly.entity_id
_entity_poly.type
_entity_poly.pdbx_seq_one_letter_code
_entity_poly.pdbx_strand_id
1 'polypeptide(L)'
;MEVKEQKFDYKKNIEETNFEKLYGQGGSFLVSPLSRSKMFSKEMFSEDQKMFADAAYEYATTRMKPLKDKLSTLNEELTLEIFKELGEMGFLGVDMPEKYGGSNLDKTTAAIVVDYLAFSECGSIMVTLGAHSGIGALPIVWYGTDAQKEKYLPKIASGEWLACFALTEPNAGSDAMNGESTAYLNDEKTHYILNGQKIWITNGSWAKSCIAFAKVSGKMTAFIVDKDCEGWVIGAEEKKMGIKGSSTVTMYFENCKVPVENLLGSVGEGGHIALNCLYAGRWKLGFSSSAGSMSSINGSYNFAKERKQFSRSILNFDMIKNKFANMIVRTWESDTINYATTGSIDESISKLDPNDKDYYVKVQKITEDHAIEASVSKVVGSEALAYCADEGVQIFGGSGFCEEYPAAGVYRDERINRIFEGTNEINRLIISGTVLKKAILEELPIRDALILRSENMYDSNTFDNEVSKEADVIEFCKSTGLFVLDNLINIYGQDFKNKQWLIEPFADIVCSIAIMHNCFLRYNQLEHGNHKNNTLPVLKLSVSQHFNKLISRVKSINSHICNHMIFDSDSEKYDFCNVTNSKELNYLPNEINLKKEIIEEFYKQEKYYLNI
;
A
#
# COMPACT_ATOMS: atom_id res chain seq x y z
N MET A 1 28.00 43.41 -31.03
CA MET A 1 26.90 43.06 -30.10
C MET A 1 27.44 41.99 -29.17
N GLU A 2 27.87 42.40 -27.98
CA GLU A 2 28.22 41.46 -26.91
C GLU A 2 26.94 40.80 -26.42
N VAL A 3 26.87 39.48 -26.56
CA VAL A 3 25.85 38.66 -25.90
C VAL A 3 26.22 38.64 -24.43
N LYS A 4 25.47 39.36 -23.60
CA LYS A 4 25.55 39.20 -22.15
C LYS A 4 25.08 37.79 -21.82
N GLU A 5 26.02 36.90 -21.48
CA GLU A 5 25.73 35.72 -20.68
C GLU A 5 25.22 36.20 -19.32
N GLN A 6 23.90 36.34 -19.18
CA GLN A 6 23.29 36.26 -17.85
C GLN A 6 23.49 34.82 -17.38
N LYS A 7 24.51 34.60 -16.54
CA LYS A 7 24.58 33.38 -15.73
C LYS A 7 23.25 33.24 -14.99
N PHE A 8 22.54 32.15 -15.27
CA PHE A 8 21.33 31.78 -14.56
C PHE A 8 21.68 31.63 -13.08
N ASP A 9 21.19 32.53 -12.24
CA ASP A 9 21.48 32.52 -10.80
C ASP A 9 20.55 31.53 -10.10
N TYR A 10 20.94 30.25 -10.11
CA TYR A 10 20.21 29.17 -9.46
C TYR A 10 19.93 29.46 -7.98
N LYS A 11 20.79 30.22 -7.28
CA LYS A 11 20.64 30.47 -5.84
C LYS A 11 19.41 31.32 -5.51
N LYS A 12 19.02 32.24 -6.38
CA LYS A 12 17.91 33.17 -6.13
C LYS A 12 16.52 32.52 -6.25
N ASN A 13 16.36 31.49 -7.10
CA ASN A 13 15.10 30.75 -7.23
C ASN A 13 14.94 29.62 -6.20
N ILE A 14 16.02 29.19 -5.54
CA ILE A 14 16.03 28.09 -4.56
C ILE A 14 15.48 28.54 -3.18
N GLU A 15 15.71 29.79 -2.76
CA GLU A 15 15.02 30.37 -1.59
C GLU A 15 13.50 30.55 -1.84
N GLU A 16 13.06 30.48 -3.11
CA GLU A 16 11.65 30.56 -3.53
C GLU A 16 10.97 29.19 -3.72
N THR A 17 11.67 28.05 -3.53
CA THR A 17 11.03 26.72 -3.64
C THR A 17 9.98 26.57 -2.53
N ASN A 18 8.73 26.80 -2.90
CA ASN A 18 7.60 26.70 -2.00
C ASN A 18 7.23 25.23 -1.78
N PHE A 19 7.94 24.56 -0.86
CA PHE A 19 7.66 23.18 -0.46
C PHE A 19 6.24 22.97 0.08
N GLU A 20 5.55 24.01 0.56
CA GLU A 20 4.15 23.91 1.00
C GLU A 20 3.22 23.56 -0.18
N LYS A 21 3.56 23.97 -1.41
CA LYS A 21 2.81 23.60 -2.61
C LYS A 21 2.94 22.12 -2.98
N LEU A 22 3.96 21.43 -2.47
CA LEU A 22 4.15 19.99 -2.66
C LEU A 22 3.32 19.15 -1.69
N TYR A 23 2.63 19.78 -0.72
CA TYR A 23 1.82 19.04 0.23
C TYR A 23 0.69 18.29 -0.49
N GLY A 24 0.60 16.98 -0.24
CA GLY A 24 -0.33 16.08 -0.93
C GLY A 24 0.13 15.60 -2.30
N GLN A 25 1.32 16.00 -2.78
CA GLN A 25 1.88 15.49 -4.04
C GLN A 25 2.61 14.17 -3.82
N GLY A 26 2.42 13.19 -4.71
CA GLY A 26 3.07 11.90 -4.68
C GLY A 26 4.59 11.99 -4.85
N GLY A 27 5.32 11.36 -3.93
CA GLY A 27 6.77 11.34 -3.80
C GLY A 27 7.37 12.54 -3.08
N SER A 28 6.56 13.52 -2.62
CA SER A 28 7.06 14.75 -1.99
C SER A 28 7.90 14.51 -0.73
N PHE A 29 7.66 13.42 0.01
CA PHE A 29 8.42 13.05 1.20
C PHE A 29 9.94 12.86 0.95
N LEU A 30 10.34 12.62 -0.31
CA LEU A 30 11.75 12.49 -0.70
C LEU A 30 12.50 13.82 -0.65
N VAL A 31 11.82 14.93 -0.95
CA VAL A 31 12.43 16.25 -1.14
C VAL A 31 12.04 17.24 -0.04
N SER A 32 10.80 17.22 0.43
CA SER A 32 10.26 18.18 1.40
C SER A 32 10.90 18.00 2.77
N PRO A 33 11.49 19.06 3.38
CA PRO A 33 12.04 19.00 4.74
C PRO A 33 10.98 18.58 5.77
N LEU A 34 11.37 17.82 6.80
CA LEU A 34 10.48 17.39 7.89
C LEU A 34 9.75 18.57 8.54
N SER A 35 10.43 19.70 8.72
CA SER A 35 9.90 20.94 9.31
C SER A 35 8.77 21.59 8.51
N ARG A 36 8.62 21.23 7.23
CA ARG A 36 7.61 21.77 6.31
C ARG A 36 6.67 20.69 5.78
N SER A 37 6.75 19.47 6.31
CA SER A 37 5.88 18.37 5.94
C SER A 37 4.74 18.18 6.95
N LYS A 38 3.66 17.58 6.48
CA LYS A 38 2.51 17.15 7.29
C LYS A 38 2.09 15.77 6.81
N MET A 39 1.39 15.03 7.66
CA MET A 39 0.79 13.76 7.28
C MET A 39 -0.51 13.55 8.05
N PHE A 40 -1.40 12.73 7.49
CA PHE A 40 -2.61 12.30 8.18
C PHE A 40 -2.33 11.00 8.96
N SER A 41 -2.87 10.89 10.17
CA SER A 41 -2.79 9.67 10.99
C SER A 41 -4.12 9.41 11.71
N LYS A 42 -4.23 8.24 12.35
CA LYS A 42 -5.41 7.85 13.16
C LYS A 42 -5.80 8.89 14.20
N GLU A 43 -4.81 9.59 14.76
CA GLU A 43 -5.01 10.64 15.77
C GLU A 43 -5.73 11.88 15.26
N MET A 44 -5.92 11.98 13.94
CA MET A 44 -6.59 13.11 13.29
C MET A 44 -7.99 12.78 12.79
N PHE A 45 -8.54 11.60 13.11
CA PHE A 45 -9.88 11.24 12.66
C PHE A 45 -10.92 12.29 13.08
N SER A 46 -11.74 12.70 12.12
CA SER A 46 -12.95 13.47 12.41
C SER A 46 -13.94 12.64 13.24
N GLU A 47 -14.93 13.29 13.86
CA GLU A 47 -15.98 12.57 14.58
C GLU A 47 -16.75 11.61 13.67
N ASP A 48 -17.03 12.02 12.42
CA ASP A 48 -17.66 11.13 11.43
C ASP A 48 -16.77 9.92 11.12
N GLN A 49 -15.46 10.12 10.91
CA GLN A 49 -14.51 9.04 10.67
C GLN A 49 -14.41 8.07 11.86
N LYS A 50 -14.48 8.57 13.10
CA LYS A 50 -14.58 7.73 14.31
C LYS A 50 -15.87 6.93 14.34
N MET A 51 -17.01 7.52 13.97
CA MET A 51 -18.28 6.81 13.88
C MET A 51 -18.23 5.66 12.85
N PHE A 52 -17.60 5.88 11.69
CA PHE A 52 -17.36 4.82 10.71
C PHE A 52 -16.45 3.71 11.27
N ALA A 53 -15.37 4.09 11.94
CA ALA A 53 -14.46 3.15 12.59
C ALA A 53 -15.18 2.28 13.63
N ASP A 54 -15.94 2.90 14.54
CA ASP A 54 -16.68 2.21 15.60
C ASP A 54 -17.74 1.26 15.02
N ALA A 55 -18.53 1.71 14.05
CA ALA A 55 -19.56 0.89 13.42
C ALA A 55 -18.95 -0.31 12.67
N ALA A 56 -17.85 -0.09 11.93
CA ALA A 56 -17.13 -1.16 11.25
C ALA A 56 -16.51 -2.15 12.24
N TYR A 57 -15.90 -1.66 13.33
CA TYR A 57 -15.31 -2.49 14.38
C TYR A 57 -16.35 -3.34 15.10
N GLU A 58 -17.48 -2.74 15.48
CA GLU A 58 -18.58 -3.42 16.14
C GLU A 58 -19.11 -4.55 15.24
N TYR A 59 -19.40 -4.25 13.98
CA TYR A 59 -19.87 -5.27 13.04
C TYR A 59 -18.83 -6.38 12.82
N ALA A 60 -17.55 -6.01 12.65
CA ALA A 60 -16.47 -6.98 12.47
C ALA A 60 -16.35 -7.94 13.66
N THR A 61 -16.42 -7.43 14.88
CA THR A 61 -16.17 -8.20 16.10
C THR A 61 -17.40 -8.94 16.62
N THR A 62 -18.60 -8.43 16.38
CA THR A 62 -19.86 -9.03 16.87
C THR A 62 -20.55 -9.91 15.85
N ARG A 63 -20.42 -9.61 14.54
CA ARG A 63 -21.06 -10.35 13.45
C ARG A 63 -20.08 -11.23 12.70
N MET A 64 -18.99 -10.67 12.17
CA MET A 64 -18.09 -11.42 11.27
C MET A 64 -17.15 -12.37 12.01
N LYS A 65 -16.49 -11.92 13.09
CA LYS A 65 -15.50 -12.71 13.83
C LYS A 65 -16.08 -14.00 14.42
N PRO A 66 -17.29 -14.04 15.01
CA PRO A 66 -17.90 -15.29 15.45
C PRO A 66 -18.22 -16.28 14.32
N LEU A 67 -18.30 -15.79 13.08
CA LEU A 67 -18.56 -16.58 11.88
C LEU A 67 -17.28 -16.91 11.10
N LYS A 68 -16.10 -16.52 11.60
CA LYS A 68 -14.81 -16.64 10.92
C LYS A 68 -14.56 -18.05 10.35
N ASP A 69 -14.81 -19.11 11.11
CA ASP A 69 -14.53 -20.47 10.63
C ASP A 69 -15.40 -20.85 9.43
N LYS A 70 -16.67 -20.44 9.45
CA LYS A 70 -17.60 -20.63 8.32
C LYS A 70 -17.17 -19.79 7.11
N LEU A 71 -16.85 -18.52 7.33
CA LEU A 71 -16.38 -17.58 6.31
C LEU A 71 -14.98 -17.91 5.76
N SER A 72 -14.20 -18.72 6.49
CA SER A 72 -12.90 -19.22 6.05
C SER A 72 -13.02 -20.48 5.19
N THR A 73 -14.24 -20.96 4.97
CA THR A 73 -14.58 -22.01 4.01
C THR A 73 -15.51 -21.45 2.95
N LEU A 74 -15.58 -22.12 1.80
CA LEU A 74 -16.40 -21.65 0.68
C LEU A 74 -17.89 -21.74 1.04
N ASN A 75 -18.46 -20.61 1.48
CA ASN A 75 -19.86 -20.49 1.88
C ASN A 75 -20.48 -19.29 1.17
N GLU A 76 -21.11 -19.54 0.01
CA GLU A 76 -21.71 -18.50 -0.83
C GLU A 76 -22.87 -17.80 -0.12
N GLU A 77 -23.81 -18.55 0.45
CA GLU A 77 -25.00 -17.99 1.12
C GLU A 77 -24.61 -17.00 2.21
N LEU A 78 -23.71 -17.41 3.10
CA LEU A 78 -23.25 -16.56 4.19
C LEU A 78 -22.45 -15.35 3.69
N THR A 79 -21.63 -15.53 2.65
CA THR A 79 -20.87 -14.43 2.05
C THR A 79 -21.81 -13.39 1.47
N LEU A 80 -22.84 -13.80 0.74
CA LEU A 80 -23.84 -12.89 0.16
C LEU A 80 -24.69 -12.21 1.23
N GLU A 81 -25.03 -12.91 2.32
CA GLU A 81 -25.71 -12.34 3.49
C GLU A 81 -24.89 -11.20 4.10
N ILE A 82 -23.60 -11.44 4.39
CA ILE A 82 -22.69 -10.43 4.93
C ILE A 82 -22.56 -9.23 3.98
N PHE A 83 -22.48 -9.45 2.66
CA PHE A 83 -22.37 -8.36 1.70
C PHE A 83 -23.63 -7.50 1.65
N LYS A 84 -24.81 -8.11 1.74
CA LYS A 84 -26.05 -7.35 1.83
C LYS A 84 -26.09 -6.50 3.11
N GLU A 85 -25.71 -7.05 4.25
CA GLU A 85 -25.61 -6.31 5.52
C GLU A 85 -24.61 -5.14 5.40
N LEU A 86 -23.42 -5.36 4.82
CA LEU A 86 -22.43 -4.30 4.57
C LEU A 86 -22.96 -3.21 3.62
N GLY A 87 -23.76 -3.58 2.63
CA GLY A 87 -24.42 -2.64 1.72
C GLY A 87 -25.49 -1.81 2.43
N GLU A 88 -26.30 -2.41 3.29
CA GLU A 88 -27.30 -1.72 4.14
C GLU A 88 -26.65 -0.71 5.10
N MET A 89 -25.41 -0.98 5.53
CA MET A 89 -24.60 -0.05 6.34
C MET A 89 -23.88 1.03 5.51
N GLY A 90 -23.94 0.96 4.17
CA GLY A 90 -23.24 1.88 3.27
C GLY A 90 -21.74 1.59 3.08
N PHE A 91 -21.22 0.50 3.64
CA PHE A 91 -19.79 0.16 3.63
C PHE A 91 -19.26 -0.31 2.28
N LEU A 92 -20.13 -0.70 1.34
CA LEU A 92 -19.71 -1.12 0.00
C LEU A 92 -19.59 0.05 -0.99
N GLY A 93 -20.16 1.21 -0.68
CA GLY A 93 -20.26 2.38 -1.57
C GLY A 93 -19.64 3.66 -1.03
N VAL A 94 -18.74 3.58 -0.05
CA VAL A 94 -18.23 4.73 0.72
C VAL A 94 -17.71 5.85 -0.18
N ASP A 95 -16.84 5.54 -1.13
CA ASP A 95 -16.21 6.51 -2.03
C ASP A 95 -16.81 6.52 -3.44
N MET A 96 -18.04 5.99 -3.56
CA MET A 96 -18.85 6.03 -4.78
C MET A 96 -19.79 7.25 -4.78
N PRO A 97 -20.20 7.77 -5.96
CA PRO A 97 -21.06 8.95 -6.03
C PRO A 97 -22.45 8.70 -5.42
N GLU A 98 -22.97 9.67 -4.67
CA GLU A 98 -24.31 9.59 -4.03
C GLU A 98 -25.44 9.32 -5.04
N LYS A 99 -25.37 9.94 -6.23
CA LYS A 99 -26.34 9.73 -7.34
C LYS A 99 -26.52 8.24 -7.66
N TYR A 100 -25.51 7.41 -7.40
CA TYR A 100 -25.50 5.99 -7.71
C TYR A 100 -25.53 5.09 -6.47
N GLY A 101 -26.00 5.60 -5.34
CA GLY A 101 -26.19 4.83 -4.10
C GLY A 101 -24.96 4.75 -3.20
N GLY A 102 -23.90 5.51 -3.50
CA GLY A 102 -22.73 5.66 -2.63
C GLY A 102 -22.88 6.76 -1.58
N SER A 103 -21.79 7.04 -0.86
CA SER A 103 -21.73 8.11 0.16
C SER A 103 -20.83 9.29 -0.24
N ASN A 104 -20.12 9.19 -1.36
CA ASN A 104 -19.18 10.19 -1.87
C ASN A 104 -18.17 10.72 -0.83
N LEU A 105 -17.75 9.84 0.08
CA LEU A 105 -16.78 10.16 1.13
C LEU A 105 -15.34 9.97 0.64
N ASP A 106 -14.41 10.52 1.41
CA ASP A 106 -12.99 10.54 1.11
C ASP A 106 -12.34 9.13 1.13
N LYS A 107 -11.14 9.01 0.56
CA LYS A 107 -10.44 7.72 0.46
C LYS A 107 -10.01 7.20 1.83
N THR A 108 -9.71 8.10 2.76
CA THR A 108 -9.41 7.77 4.15
C THR A 108 -10.59 7.10 4.84
N THR A 109 -11.82 7.58 4.67
CA THR A 109 -13.03 6.98 5.25
C THR A 109 -13.30 5.61 4.64
N ALA A 110 -13.14 5.48 3.32
CA ALA A 110 -13.23 4.16 2.67
C ALA A 110 -12.16 3.18 3.18
N ALA A 111 -10.96 3.67 3.49
CA ALA A 111 -9.89 2.87 4.07
C ALA A 111 -10.13 2.51 5.55
N ILE A 112 -10.74 3.40 6.34
CA ILE A 112 -11.15 3.13 7.73
C ILE A 112 -12.11 1.94 7.77
N VAL A 113 -13.10 1.90 6.87
CA VAL A 113 -14.02 0.75 6.78
C VAL A 113 -13.25 -0.55 6.53
N VAL A 114 -12.25 -0.55 5.64
CA VAL A 114 -11.41 -1.75 5.39
C VAL A 114 -10.55 -2.11 6.60
N ASP A 115 -9.90 -1.14 7.24
CA ASP A 115 -9.03 -1.34 8.41
C ASP A 115 -9.81 -1.96 9.58
N TYR A 116 -10.99 -1.40 9.88
CA TYR A 116 -11.78 -1.83 11.03
C TYR A 116 -12.59 -3.11 10.75
N LEU A 117 -13.03 -3.37 9.52
CA LEU A 117 -13.63 -4.67 9.15
C LEU A 117 -12.62 -5.83 9.21
N ALA A 118 -11.31 -5.55 9.07
CA ALA A 118 -10.27 -6.56 9.17
C ALA A 118 -10.10 -7.12 10.60
N PHE A 119 -10.66 -6.47 11.63
CA PHE A 119 -10.78 -7.05 12.98
C PHE A 119 -11.77 -8.23 13.07
N SER A 120 -12.43 -8.57 11.95
CA SER A 120 -13.10 -9.87 11.76
C SER A 120 -12.12 -11.05 11.82
N GLU A 121 -10.82 -10.79 11.65
CA GLU A 121 -9.74 -11.78 11.62
C GLU A 121 -9.92 -12.86 10.54
N CYS A 122 -10.71 -12.57 9.51
CA CYS A 122 -11.00 -13.49 8.41
C CYS A 122 -10.45 -12.93 7.09
N GLY A 123 -9.27 -13.41 6.67
CA GLY A 123 -8.66 -12.96 5.41
C GLY A 123 -9.53 -13.25 4.18
N SER A 124 -10.29 -14.35 4.20
CA SER A 124 -11.17 -14.75 3.09
C SER A 124 -12.21 -13.70 2.74
N ILE A 125 -12.97 -13.20 3.71
CA ILE A 125 -14.02 -12.20 3.47
C ILE A 125 -13.42 -10.82 3.15
N MET A 126 -12.26 -10.48 3.72
CA MET A 126 -11.56 -9.22 3.40
C MET A 126 -11.07 -9.20 1.95
N VAL A 127 -10.60 -10.33 1.40
CA VAL A 127 -10.24 -10.43 -0.02
C VAL A 127 -11.47 -10.30 -0.92
N THR A 128 -12.59 -10.94 -0.56
CA THR A 128 -13.88 -10.79 -1.26
C THR A 128 -14.32 -9.32 -1.29
N LEU A 129 -14.21 -8.61 -0.15
CA LEU A 129 -14.57 -7.20 -0.01
C LEU A 129 -13.66 -6.28 -0.81
N GLY A 130 -12.34 -6.49 -0.73
CA GLY A 130 -11.35 -5.71 -1.46
C GLY A 130 -11.50 -5.84 -2.97
N ALA A 131 -11.78 -7.06 -3.46
CA ALA A 131 -12.06 -7.29 -4.87
C ALA A 131 -13.34 -6.60 -5.33
N HIS A 132 -14.40 -6.64 -4.52
CA HIS A 132 -15.69 -6.02 -4.83
C HIS A 132 -15.61 -4.49 -4.87
N SER A 133 -15.23 -3.83 -3.77
CA SER A 133 -15.24 -2.37 -3.64
C SER A 133 -14.01 -1.68 -4.24
N GLY A 134 -12.97 -2.46 -4.55
CA GLY A 134 -11.77 -2.01 -5.24
C GLY A 134 -11.87 -2.27 -6.74
N ILE A 135 -11.13 -3.27 -7.21
CA ILE A 135 -10.94 -3.56 -8.63
C ILE A 135 -12.23 -3.92 -9.38
N GLY A 136 -13.27 -4.42 -8.71
CA GLY A 136 -14.57 -4.72 -9.32
C GLY A 136 -15.43 -3.48 -9.59
N ALA A 137 -15.44 -2.52 -8.66
CA ALA A 137 -16.33 -1.35 -8.75
C ALA A 137 -15.64 -0.09 -9.30
N LEU A 138 -14.40 0.18 -8.89
CA LEU A 138 -13.69 1.42 -9.22
C LEU A 138 -13.54 1.67 -10.74
N PRO A 139 -13.34 0.66 -11.61
CA PRO A 139 -13.33 0.89 -13.05
C PRO A 139 -14.62 1.55 -13.55
N ILE A 140 -15.79 1.13 -13.04
CA ILE A 140 -17.08 1.73 -13.41
C ILE A 140 -17.22 3.13 -12.83
N VAL A 141 -16.79 3.34 -11.57
CA VAL A 141 -16.83 4.66 -10.92
C VAL A 141 -16.02 5.68 -11.72
N TRP A 142 -14.81 5.33 -12.15
CA TRP A 142 -13.89 6.28 -12.79
C TRP A 142 -14.11 6.42 -14.29
N TYR A 143 -14.39 5.33 -14.99
CA TYR A 143 -14.43 5.30 -16.46
C TYR A 143 -15.82 5.01 -17.05
N GLY A 144 -16.78 4.67 -16.20
CA GLY A 144 -18.15 4.38 -16.65
C GLY A 144 -18.84 5.62 -17.20
N THR A 145 -19.60 5.42 -18.28
CA THR A 145 -20.61 6.39 -18.73
C THR A 145 -21.74 6.50 -17.72
N ASP A 146 -22.55 7.56 -17.78
CA ASP A 146 -23.69 7.70 -16.87
C ASP A 146 -24.66 6.51 -16.96
N ALA A 147 -24.93 6.00 -18.17
CA ALA A 147 -25.79 4.83 -18.37
C ALA A 147 -25.21 3.56 -17.71
N GLN A 148 -23.90 3.35 -17.82
CA GLN A 148 -23.22 2.24 -17.15
C GLN A 148 -23.31 2.41 -15.63
N LYS A 149 -22.99 3.60 -15.11
CA LYS A 149 -23.02 3.89 -13.68
C LYS A 149 -24.43 3.68 -13.09
N GLU A 150 -25.47 4.18 -13.76
CA GLU A 150 -26.87 3.99 -13.36
C GLU A 150 -27.29 2.52 -13.34
N LYS A 151 -26.80 1.71 -14.29
CA LYS A 151 -27.12 0.28 -14.38
C LYS A 151 -26.45 -0.57 -13.30
N TYR A 152 -25.18 -0.28 -12.98
CA TYR A 152 -24.32 -1.17 -12.19
C TYR A 152 -24.11 -0.72 -10.75
N LEU A 153 -23.74 0.55 -10.54
CA LEU A 153 -23.25 1.01 -9.24
C LEU A 153 -24.29 0.89 -8.11
N PRO A 154 -25.60 1.15 -8.31
CA PRO A 154 -26.59 0.99 -7.24
C PRO A 154 -26.67 -0.45 -6.69
N LYS A 155 -26.49 -1.45 -7.56
CA LYS A 155 -26.54 -2.88 -7.17
C LYS A 155 -25.24 -3.35 -6.52
N ILE A 156 -24.12 -2.76 -6.93
CA ILE A 156 -22.81 -3.01 -6.33
C ILE A 156 -22.77 -2.38 -4.93
N ALA A 157 -23.15 -1.10 -4.81
CA ALA A 157 -23.17 -0.37 -3.55
C ALA A 157 -24.11 -0.97 -2.50
N SER A 158 -25.23 -1.58 -2.92
CA SER A 158 -26.17 -2.25 -2.02
C SER A 158 -25.78 -3.68 -1.65
N GLY A 159 -24.76 -4.26 -2.29
CA GLY A 159 -24.40 -5.66 -2.14
C GLY A 159 -25.35 -6.65 -2.84
N GLU A 160 -26.36 -6.18 -3.58
CA GLU A 160 -27.21 -7.04 -4.42
C GLU A 160 -26.37 -7.83 -5.42
N TRP A 161 -25.39 -7.15 -6.04
CA TRP A 161 -24.48 -7.72 -7.02
C TRP A 161 -23.04 -7.65 -6.51
N LEU A 162 -22.37 -8.80 -6.43
CA LEU A 162 -20.93 -8.82 -6.29
C LEU A 162 -20.24 -8.57 -7.64
N ALA A 163 -19.17 -7.78 -7.60
CA ALA A 163 -18.31 -7.54 -8.75
C ALA A 163 -17.00 -8.36 -8.66
N CYS A 164 -16.46 -8.73 -9.81
CA CYS A 164 -15.13 -9.32 -9.96
C CYS A 164 -14.32 -8.63 -11.06
N PHE A 165 -13.02 -8.94 -11.14
CA PHE A 165 -12.08 -8.32 -12.05
C PHE A 165 -11.22 -9.38 -12.75
N ALA A 166 -11.36 -9.51 -14.06
CA ALA A 166 -10.78 -10.58 -14.86
C ALA A 166 -9.71 -10.08 -15.82
N LEU A 167 -8.52 -9.87 -15.26
CA LEU A 167 -7.32 -9.39 -15.95
C LEU A 167 -6.37 -10.55 -16.29
N THR A 168 -5.92 -11.26 -15.26
CA THR A 168 -4.85 -12.27 -15.31
C THR A 168 -5.17 -13.44 -16.23
N GLU A 169 -4.18 -13.87 -17.00
CA GLU A 169 -4.23 -15.05 -17.88
C GLU A 169 -3.07 -16.00 -17.56
N PRO A 170 -3.12 -17.28 -17.98
CA PRO A 170 -2.05 -18.24 -17.72
C PRO A 170 -0.65 -17.78 -18.17
N ASN A 171 -0.57 -17.01 -19.24
CA ASN A 171 0.66 -16.45 -19.80
C ASN A 171 0.97 -15.03 -19.28
N ALA A 172 0.01 -14.36 -18.63
CA ALA A 172 0.08 -12.93 -18.31
C ALA A 172 -0.38 -12.66 -16.87
N GLY A 173 0.59 -12.71 -15.95
CA GLY A 173 0.44 -12.33 -14.54
C GLY A 173 0.99 -10.93 -14.26
N SER A 174 2.28 -10.86 -13.91
CA SER A 174 2.96 -9.56 -13.70
C SER A 174 3.01 -8.71 -14.97
N ASP A 175 3.12 -9.35 -16.14
CA ASP A 175 3.04 -8.71 -17.45
C ASP A 175 1.58 -8.66 -17.94
N ALA A 176 0.72 -8.02 -17.15
CA ALA A 176 -0.73 -8.04 -17.33
C ALA A 176 -1.20 -7.43 -18.67
N MET A 177 -0.36 -6.65 -19.35
CA MET A 177 -0.70 -6.02 -20.64
C MET A 177 -0.59 -7.00 -21.82
N ASN A 178 0.06 -8.14 -21.62
CA ASN A 178 0.32 -9.12 -22.67
C ASN A 178 -0.64 -10.32 -22.68
N GLY A 179 -1.84 -10.18 -22.07
CA GLY A 179 -2.91 -11.17 -22.21
C GLY A 179 -3.29 -11.48 -23.67
N GLU A 180 -3.77 -12.69 -23.91
CA GLU A 180 -4.12 -13.24 -25.22
C GLU A 180 -5.64 -13.23 -25.51
N SER A 181 -6.49 -12.96 -24.51
CA SER A 181 -7.93 -12.86 -24.72
C SER A 181 -8.24 -11.84 -25.82
N THR A 182 -9.16 -12.18 -26.72
CA THR A 182 -9.52 -11.36 -27.88
C THR A 182 -10.98 -10.92 -27.83
N ALA A 183 -11.28 -9.83 -28.51
CA ALA A 183 -12.63 -9.36 -28.75
C ALA A 183 -12.73 -8.78 -30.16
N TYR A 184 -13.81 -9.09 -30.88
CA TYR A 184 -14.13 -8.46 -32.16
C TYR A 184 -15.59 -8.04 -32.19
N LEU A 185 -15.88 -6.97 -32.92
CA LEU A 185 -17.25 -6.49 -33.10
C LEU A 185 -17.96 -7.42 -34.10
N ASN A 186 -19.18 -7.88 -33.78
CA ASN A 186 -19.99 -8.68 -34.69
C ASN A 186 -20.43 -7.89 -35.94
N ASP A 187 -20.92 -8.60 -36.95
CA ASP A 187 -21.34 -8.02 -38.22
C ASP A 187 -22.50 -7.00 -38.05
N GLU A 188 -23.41 -7.25 -37.12
CA GLU A 188 -24.52 -6.35 -36.79
C GLU A 188 -24.09 -5.11 -35.99
N LYS A 189 -22.85 -5.07 -35.50
CA LYS A 189 -22.29 -3.99 -34.65
C LYS A 189 -23.06 -3.74 -33.36
N THR A 190 -23.63 -4.80 -32.79
CA THR A 190 -24.40 -4.76 -31.54
C THR A 190 -23.64 -5.35 -30.36
N HIS A 191 -22.68 -6.25 -30.61
CA HIS A 191 -21.92 -6.94 -29.56
C HIS A 191 -20.45 -7.09 -29.93
N TYR A 192 -19.59 -7.01 -28.93
CA TYR A 192 -18.26 -7.61 -28.97
C TYR A 192 -18.35 -9.09 -28.61
N ILE A 193 -17.67 -9.92 -29.38
CA ILE A 193 -17.55 -11.36 -29.14
C ILE A 193 -16.20 -11.62 -28.47
N LEU A 194 -16.24 -11.87 -27.17
CA LEU A 194 -15.06 -12.10 -26.34
C LEU A 194 -14.67 -13.58 -26.33
N ASN A 195 -13.37 -13.86 -26.49
CA ASN A 195 -12.82 -15.19 -26.40
C ASN A 195 -11.54 -15.19 -25.56
N GLY A 196 -11.45 -16.09 -24.58
CA GLY A 196 -10.23 -16.23 -23.78
C GLY A 196 -10.44 -16.92 -22.44
N GLN A 197 -9.36 -17.02 -21.68
CA GLN A 197 -9.32 -17.66 -20.37
C GLN A 197 -8.70 -16.70 -19.35
N LYS A 198 -9.38 -16.49 -18.24
CA LYS A 198 -8.92 -15.66 -17.12
C LYS A 198 -8.76 -16.53 -15.89
N ILE A 199 -7.64 -16.39 -15.18
CA ILE A 199 -7.31 -17.26 -14.03
C ILE A 199 -7.25 -16.48 -12.74
N TRP A 200 -7.56 -17.19 -11.65
CA TRP A 200 -7.53 -16.67 -10.28
C TRP A 200 -8.48 -15.49 -10.05
N ILE A 201 -9.70 -15.60 -10.56
CA ILE A 201 -10.68 -14.52 -10.46
C ILE A 201 -11.41 -14.59 -9.13
N THR A 202 -11.04 -13.67 -8.25
CA THR A 202 -11.73 -13.46 -6.97
C THR A 202 -13.20 -13.12 -7.19
N ASN A 203 -14.09 -13.69 -6.36
CA ASN A 203 -15.55 -13.59 -6.47
C ASN A 203 -16.16 -14.25 -7.72
N GLY A 204 -15.37 -14.88 -8.59
CA GLY A 204 -15.83 -15.27 -9.91
C GLY A 204 -16.96 -16.30 -9.94
N SER A 205 -17.16 -17.12 -8.88
CA SER A 205 -18.27 -18.07 -8.85
C SER A 205 -19.64 -17.42 -8.63
N TRP A 206 -19.69 -16.35 -7.84
CA TRP A 206 -20.93 -15.72 -7.41
C TRP A 206 -21.12 -14.28 -7.89
N ALA A 207 -20.11 -13.66 -8.50
CA ALA A 207 -20.21 -12.33 -9.08
C ALA A 207 -21.31 -12.25 -10.15
N LYS A 208 -21.96 -11.09 -10.23
CA LYS A 208 -22.99 -10.75 -11.22
C LYS A 208 -22.47 -9.79 -12.30
N SER A 209 -21.37 -9.10 -12.02
CA SER A 209 -20.68 -8.20 -12.94
C SER A 209 -19.17 -8.47 -12.90
N CYS A 210 -18.53 -8.45 -14.07
CA CYS A 210 -17.08 -8.59 -14.21
C CYS A 210 -16.51 -7.47 -15.04
N ILE A 211 -15.41 -6.89 -14.58
CA ILE A 211 -14.55 -6.07 -15.44
C ILE A 211 -13.55 -7.00 -16.14
N ALA A 212 -13.79 -7.29 -17.41
CA ALA A 212 -12.97 -8.19 -18.21
C ALA A 212 -12.09 -7.41 -19.20
N PHE A 213 -10.88 -7.92 -19.46
CA PHE A 213 -9.95 -7.31 -20.40
C PHE A 213 -9.69 -8.22 -21.59
N ALA A 214 -9.77 -7.69 -22.80
CA ALA A 214 -9.48 -8.42 -24.04
C ALA A 214 -8.90 -7.48 -25.10
N LYS A 215 -8.19 -8.04 -26.08
CA LYS A 215 -7.60 -7.30 -27.20
C LYS A 215 -8.61 -7.13 -28.33
N VAL A 216 -8.96 -5.89 -28.63
CA VAL A 216 -9.68 -5.51 -29.86
C VAL A 216 -8.65 -5.04 -30.88
N SER A 217 -8.49 -5.77 -31.98
CA SER A 217 -7.44 -5.48 -32.99
C SER A 217 -6.05 -5.31 -32.36
N GLY A 218 -5.69 -6.19 -31.42
CA GLY A 218 -4.42 -6.17 -30.71
C GLY A 218 -4.31 -5.16 -29.55
N LYS A 219 -5.32 -4.29 -29.35
CA LYS A 219 -5.31 -3.27 -28.30
C LYS A 219 -6.11 -3.69 -27.08
N MET A 220 -5.46 -3.70 -25.90
CA MET A 220 -6.10 -4.07 -24.64
C MET A 220 -7.24 -3.13 -24.30
N THR A 221 -8.42 -3.70 -24.07
CA THR A 221 -9.70 -2.99 -23.92
C THR A 221 -10.47 -3.58 -22.75
N ALA A 222 -11.14 -2.73 -21.98
CA ALA A 222 -11.94 -3.14 -20.83
C ALA A 222 -13.43 -3.24 -21.21
N PHE A 223 -14.10 -4.23 -20.62
CA PHE A 223 -15.53 -4.49 -20.82
C PHE A 223 -16.19 -4.72 -19.46
N ILE A 224 -17.41 -4.21 -19.29
CA ILE A 224 -18.31 -4.66 -18.24
C ILE A 224 -19.05 -5.88 -18.79
N VAL A 225 -18.80 -7.06 -18.23
CA VAL A 225 -19.49 -8.28 -18.64
C VAL A 225 -20.53 -8.61 -17.59
N ASP A 226 -21.75 -8.89 -18.02
CA ASP A 226 -22.86 -9.27 -17.15
C ASP A 226 -22.90 -10.80 -17.03
N LYS A 227 -23.33 -11.34 -15.89
CA LYS A 227 -23.46 -12.81 -15.72
C LYS A 227 -24.39 -13.45 -16.75
N ASP A 228 -25.35 -12.68 -17.29
CA ASP A 228 -26.31 -13.15 -18.29
C ASP A 228 -25.78 -13.09 -19.72
N CYS A 229 -24.55 -12.58 -19.94
CA CYS A 229 -23.91 -12.64 -21.25
C CYS A 229 -23.69 -14.11 -21.65
N GLU A 230 -24.33 -14.52 -22.76
CA GLU A 230 -24.10 -15.82 -23.39
C GLU A 230 -22.59 -16.01 -23.61
N GLY A 231 -22.05 -17.19 -23.28
CA GLY A 231 -20.62 -17.49 -23.40
C GLY A 231 -19.77 -17.11 -22.19
N TRP A 232 -20.35 -16.60 -21.10
CA TRP A 232 -19.70 -16.54 -19.78
C TRP A 232 -19.72 -17.93 -19.14
N VAL A 233 -18.55 -18.55 -18.95
CA VAL A 233 -18.43 -19.88 -18.34
C VAL A 233 -17.50 -19.81 -17.13
N ILE A 234 -17.94 -20.42 -16.03
CA ILE A 234 -17.22 -20.45 -14.75
C ILE A 234 -16.62 -21.84 -14.55
N GLY A 235 -15.31 -21.91 -14.32
CA GLY A 235 -14.60 -23.14 -13.98
C GLY A 235 -14.75 -23.56 -12.51
N ALA A 236 -14.05 -24.63 -12.13
CA ALA A 236 -14.03 -25.07 -10.75
C ALA A 236 -13.27 -24.09 -9.84
N GLU A 237 -13.60 -24.14 -8.54
CA GLU A 237 -12.89 -23.40 -7.49
C GLU A 237 -11.46 -23.91 -7.31
N GLU A 238 -10.53 -22.96 -7.15
CA GLU A 238 -9.11 -23.24 -6.96
C GLU A 238 -8.81 -23.80 -5.56
N LYS A 239 -7.94 -24.82 -5.52
CA LYS A 239 -7.44 -25.40 -4.26
C LYS A 239 -6.26 -24.59 -3.74
N LYS A 240 -6.56 -23.59 -2.90
CA LYS A 240 -5.60 -22.60 -2.40
C LYS A 240 -4.94 -23.01 -1.07
N MET A 241 -3.74 -22.46 -0.82
CA MET A 241 -3.03 -22.57 0.46
C MET A 241 -3.80 -21.90 1.61
N GLY A 242 -4.21 -20.65 1.40
CA GLY A 242 -4.95 -19.82 2.36
C GLY A 242 -6.17 -19.16 1.72
N ILE A 243 -6.81 -18.27 2.46
CA ILE A 243 -8.02 -17.51 2.08
C ILE A 243 -9.08 -18.40 1.43
N LYS A 244 -9.28 -19.58 2.02
CA LYS A 244 -10.05 -20.69 1.42
C LYS A 244 -11.54 -20.38 1.25
N GLY A 245 -12.08 -19.42 1.98
CA GLY A 245 -13.46 -18.97 1.82
C GLY A 245 -13.67 -17.90 0.74
N SER A 246 -12.59 -17.31 0.22
CA SER A 246 -12.70 -16.42 -0.94
C SER A 246 -12.86 -17.28 -2.20
N SER A 247 -13.94 -17.05 -2.97
CA SER A 247 -14.10 -17.67 -4.28
C SER A 247 -12.94 -17.28 -5.18
N THR A 248 -12.36 -18.25 -5.87
CA THR A 248 -11.30 -18.05 -6.85
C THR A 248 -11.46 -19.09 -7.94
N VAL A 249 -11.80 -18.65 -9.14
CA VAL A 249 -12.10 -19.56 -10.26
C VAL A 249 -11.29 -19.17 -11.50
N THR A 250 -11.17 -20.12 -12.41
CA THR A 250 -10.90 -19.80 -13.81
C THR A 250 -12.21 -19.40 -14.49
N MET A 251 -12.21 -18.31 -15.25
CA MET A 251 -13.33 -17.89 -16.10
C MET A 251 -12.96 -18.11 -17.56
N TYR A 252 -13.92 -18.57 -18.35
CA TYR A 252 -13.79 -18.72 -19.80
C TYR A 252 -14.81 -17.82 -20.48
N PHE A 253 -14.36 -17.11 -21.51
CA PHE A 253 -15.23 -16.42 -22.43
C PHE A 253 -15.25 -17.24 -23.72
N GLU A 254 -16.37 -17.88 -24.00
CA GLU A 254 -16.58 -18.77 -25.15
C GLU A 254 -17.56 -18.12 -26.12
N ASN A 255 -17.04 -17.37 -27.10
CA ASN A 255 -17.84 -16.46 -27.93
C ASN A 255 -18.80 -15.59 -27.11
N CYS A 256 -18.28 -15.03 -26.02
CA CYS A 256 -19.09 -14.31 -25.07
C CYS A 256 -19.65 -13.02 -25.68
N LYS A 257 -20.98 -12.88 -25.72
CA LYS A 257 -21.67 -11.75 -26.37
C LYS A 257 -21.82 -10.59 -25.40
N VAL A 258 -20.95 -9.59 -25.55
CA VAL A 258 -20.95 -8.38 -24.71
C VAL A 258 -21.51 -7.21 -25.50
N PRO A 259 -22.58 -6.55 -25.05
CA PRO A 259 -23.15 -5.40 -25.76
C PRO A 259 -22.13 -4.28 -26.02
N VAL A 260 -22.28 -3.52 -27.11
CA VAL A 260 -21.34 -2.43 -27.43
C VAL A 260 -21.33 -1.32 -26.38
N GLU A 261 -22.46 -1.07 -25.72
CA GLU A 261 -22.62 -0.12 -24.63
C GLU A 261 -21.91 -0.55 -23.34
N ASN A 262 -21.44 -1.81 -23.27
CA ASN A 262 -20.68 -2.33 -22.14
C ASN A 262 -19.15 -2.19 -22.32
N LEU A 263 -18.70 -1.57 -23.42
CA LEU A 263 -17.31 -1.12 -23.57
C LEU A 263 -17.01 -0.07 -22.48
N LEU A 264 -15.99 -0.33 -21.65
CA LEU A 264 -15.59 0.59 -20.58
C LEU A 264 -14.41 1.45 -21.03
N GLY A 265 -14.61 2.77 -21.06
CA GLY A 265 -13.70 3.70 -21.72
C GLY A 265 -13.71 3.51 -23.24
N SER A 266 -12.54 3.55 -23.87
CA SER A 266 -12.38 3.38 -25.32
C SER A 266 -11.51 2.17 -25.67
N VAL A 267 -11.62 1.71 -26.93
CA VAL A 267 -10.73 0.66 -27.46
C VAL A 267 -9.26 1.05 -27.30
N GLY A 268 -8.51 0.23 -26.56
CA GLY A 268 -7.09 0.46 -26.25
C GLY A 268 -6.81 1.15 -24.92
N GLU A 269 -7.82 1.62 -24.19
CA GLU A 269 -7.63 2.25 -22.87
C GLU A 269 -7.63 1.25 -21.70
N GLY A 270 -7.82 -0.04 -21.98
CA GLY A 270 -7.93 -1.08 -20.94
C GLY A 270 -6.69 -1.18 -20.05
N GLY A 271 -5.50 -0.92 -20.58
CA GLY A 271 -4.27 -0.92 -19.78
C GLY A 271 -4.25 0.18 -18.71
N HIS A 272 -4.67 1.40 -19.07
CA HIS A 272 -4.75 2.51 -18.12
C HIS A 272 -5.82 2.25 -17.04
N ILE A 273 -6.97 1.70 -17.43
CA ILE A 273 -8.04 1.32 -16.51
C ILE A 273 -7.54 0.30 -15.49
N ALA A 274 -6.87 -0.77 -15.97
CA ALA A 274 -6.33 -1.81 -15.11
C ALA A 274 -5.30 -1.26 -14.11
N LEU A 275 -4.29 -0.54 -14.59
CA LEU A 275 -3.19 -0.07 -13.75
C LEU A 275 -3.65 0.92 -12.68
N ASN A 276 -4.59 1.81 -12.99
CA ASN A 276 -5.04 2.82 -12.03
C ASN A 276 -5.86 2.22 -10.88
N CYS A 277 -6.69 1.21 -11.15
CA CYS A 277 -7.45 0.55 -10.08
C CYS A 277 -6.56 -0.28 -9.15
N LEU A 278 -5.43 -0.80 -9.65
CA LEU A 278 -4.46 -1.51 -8.82
C LEU A 278 -3.79 -0.61 -7.77
N TYR A 279 -3.62 0.69 -8.02
CA TYR A 279 -3.08 1.59 -6.99
C TYR A 279 -4.00 1.60 -5.76
N ALA A 280 -5.32 1.67 -5.96
CA ALA A 280 -6.27 1.58 -4.86
C ALA A 280 -6.25 0.22 -4.15
N GLY A 281 -6.14 -0.87 -4.92
CA GLY A 281 -5.96 -2.21 -4.35
C GLY A 281 -4.73 -2.31 -3.44
N ARG A 282 -3.62 -1.70 -3.82
CA ARG A 282 -2.34 -1.73 -3.09
C ARG A 282 -2.42 -1.13 -1.68
N TRP A 283 -2.99 0.07 -1.51
CA TRP A 283 -3.11 0.65 -0.17
C TRP A 283 -4.21 -0.02 0.65
N LYS A 284 -5.35 -0.43 0.05
CA LYS A 284 -6.42 -1.19 0.74
C LYS A 284 -5.88 -2.51 1.31
N LEU A 285 -5.04 -3.21 0.55
CA LEU A 285 -4.30 -4.38 1.00
C LEU A 285 -3.38 -4.03 2.19
N GLY A 286 -2.67 -2.91 2.10
CA GLY A 286 -1.85 -2.37 3.20
C GLY A 286 -2.64 -2.25 4.51
N PHE A 287 -3.82 -1.63 4.49
CA PHE A 287 -4.70 -1.51 5.67
C PHE A 287 -5.09 -2.88 6.24
N SER A 288 -5.64 -3.77 5.41
CA SER A 288 -6.04 -5.11 5.89
C SER A 288 -4.87 -5.92 6.46
N SER A 289 -3.65 -5.74 5.92
CA SER A 289 -2.44 -6.39 6.45
C SER A 289 -1.98 -5.77 7.78
N SER A 290 -2.13 -4.46 7.94
CA SER A 290 -1.86 -3.76 9.19
C SER A 290 -2.74 -4.26 10.33
N ALA A 291 -4.06 -4.29 10.12
CA ALA A 291 -5.02 -4.83 11.07
C ALA A 291 -4.76 -6.32 11.37
N GLY A 292 -4.47 -7.12 10.33
CA GLY A 292 -4.06 -8.51 10.51
C GLY A 292 -2.83 -8.68 11.39
N SER A 293 -1.88 -7.75 11.33
CA SER A 293 -0.67 -7.75 12.17
C SER A 293 -1.02 -7.48 13.63
N MET A 294 -1.91 -6.51 13.89
CA MET A 294 -2.43 -6.20 15.23
C MET A 294 -3.15 -7.42 15.84
N SER A 295 -4.03 -8.08 15.08
CA SER A 295 -4.71 -9.29 15.54
C SER A 295 -3.73 -10.45 15.78
N SER A 296 -2.70 -10.58 14.97
CA SER A 296 -1.63 -11.58 15.16
C SER A 296 -0.84 -11.35 16.45
N ILE A 297 -0.51 -10.08 16.75
CA ILE A 297 0.14 -9.69 18.01
C ILE A 297 -0.75 -10.07 19.21
N ASN A 298 -2.03 -9.70 19.17
CA ASN A 298 -2.97 -9.96 20.26
C ASN A 298 -3.18 -11.46 20.48
N GLY A 299 -3.39 -12.24 19.41
CA GLY A 299 -3.52 -13.70 19.49
C GLY A 299 -2.27 -14.38 20.03
N SER A 300 -1.09 -13.93 19.60
CA SER A 300 0.20 -14.44 20.08
C SER A 300 0.44 -14.10 21.55
N TYR A 301 0.05 -12.91 21.99
CA TYR A 301 0.14 -12.51 23.39
C TYR A 301 -0.74 -13.39 24.29
N ASN A 302 -2.00 -13.59 23.91
CA ASN A 302 -2.94 -14.42 24.67
C ASN A 302 -2.41 -15.84 24.87
N PHE A 303 -1.91 -16.47 23.80
CA PHE A 303 -1.28 -17.79 23.89
C PHE A 303 -0.02 -17.76 24.78
N ALA A 304 0.86 -16.79 24.57
CA ALA A 304 2.12 -16.68 25.31
C ALA A 304 1.92 -16.43 26.81
N LYS A 305 0.85 -15.71 27.18
CA LYS A 305 0.46 -15.45 28.57
C LYS A 305 0.16 -16.77 29.30
N GLU A 306 -0.62 -17.63 28.68
CA GLU A 306 -1.06 -18.91 29.25
C GLU A 306 0.01 -20.01 29.18
N ARG A 307 0.80 -20.03 28.10
CA ARG A 307 1.80 -21.06 27.86
C ARG A 307 2.95 -20.95 28.85
N LYS A 308 3.18 -22.03 29.61
CA LYS A 308 4.31 -22.17 30.54
C LYS A 308 5.37 -23.14 30.03
N GLN A 309 6.64 -22.77 30.13
CA GLN A 309 7.82 -23.62 29.92
C GLN A 309 8.87 -23.26 30.97
N PHE A 310 9.69 -24.23 31.39
CA PHE A 310 10.67 -24.04 32.47
C PHE A 310 10.04 -23.36 33.70
N SER A 311 8.85 -23.82 34.07
CA SER A 311 8.06 -23.36 35.24
C SER A 311 7.64 -21.88 35.25
N ARG A 312 7.64 -21.19 34.10
CA ARG A 312 7.17 -19.79 33.98
C ARG A 312 6.44 -19.55 32.65
N SER A 313 5.61 -18.51 32.60
CA SER A 313 5.01 -18.05 31.33
C SER A 313 6.11 -17.74 30.29
N ILE A 314 5.86 -18.05 29.03
CA ILE A 314 6.83 -17.78 27.97
C ILE A 314 7.03 -16.28 27.69
N LEU A 315 6.12 -15.42 28.15
CA LEU A 315 6.30 -13.96 28.14
C LEU A 315 7.54 -13.50 28.95
N ASN A 316 8.03 -14.34 29.87
CA ASN A 316 9.20 -14.03 30.69
C ASN A 316 10.54 -14.33 30.00
N PHE A 317 10.57 -14.86 28.78
CA PHE A 317 11.81 -15.06 28.03
C PHE A 317 12.10 -13.85 27.13
N ASP A 318 13.31 -13.29 27.23
CA ASP A 318 13.67 -12.07 26.51
C ASP A 318 13.68 -12.26 24.98
N MET A 319 13.88 -13.48 24.49
CA MET A 319 13.74 -13.79 23.06
C MET A 319 12.29 -13.65 22.57
N ILE A 320 11.30 -13.97 23.41
CA ILE A 320 9.87 -13.76 23.10
C ILE A 320 9.55 -12.27 23.14
N LYS A 321 10.05 -11.55 24.14
CA LYS A 321 9.93 -10.08 24.24
C LYS A 321 10.50 -9.38 22.98
N ASN A 322 11.67 -9.81 22.50
CA ASN A 322 12.27 -9.26 21.28
C ASN A 322 11.38 -9.47 20.04
N LYS A 323 10.67 -10.60 19.92
CA LYS A 323 9.72 -10.84 18.82
C LYS A 323 8.58 -9.83 18.87
N PHE A 324 7.91 -9.70 20.01
CA PHE A 324 6.81 -8.74 20.19
C PHE A 324 7.25 -7.30 19.91
N ALA A 325 8.44 -6.89 20.37
CA ALA A 325 8.92 -5.52 20.15
C ALA A 325 9.05 -5.20 18.66
N ASN A 326 9.62 -6.13 17.86
CA ASN A 326 9.73 -5.95 16.41
C ASN A 326 8.37 -6.04 15.70
N MET A 327 7.45 -6.91 16.16
CA MET A 327 6.09 -6.98 15.62
C MET A 327 5.34 -5.66 15.82
N ILE A 328 5.44 -5.05 17.01
CA ILE A 328 4.79 -3.77 17.34
C ILE A 328 5.33 -2.64 16.45
N VAL A 329 6.65 -2.52 16.33
CA VAL A 329 7.28 -1.49 15.48
C VAL A 329 6.81 -1.62 14.04
N ARG A 330 6.91 -2.81 13.44
CA ARG A 330 6.51 -3.04 12.03
C ARG A 330 5.03 -2.78 11.79
N THR A 331 4.19 -3.13 12.75
CA THR A 331 2.74 -2.88 12.68
C THR A 331 2.45 -1.38 12.71
N TRP A 332 3.13 -0.62 13.59
CA TRP A 332 3.00 0.83 13.66
C TRP A 332 3.52 1.54 12.42
N GLU A 333 4.62 1.06 11.82
CA GLU A 333 5.14 1.56 10.53
C GLU A 333 4.13 1.37 9.40
N SER A 334 3.57 0.15 9.27
CA SER A 334 2.53 -0.18 8.29
C SER A 334 1.31 0.73 8.46
N ASP A 335 0.77 0.81 9.68
CA ASP A 335 -0.37 1.66 10.02
C ASP A 335 -0.14 3.11 9.62
N THR A 336 1.03 3.65 9.98
CA THR A 336 1.40 5.04 9.68
C THR A 336 1.48 5.30 8.18
N ILE A 337 2.10 4.41 7.41
CA ILE A 337 2.25 4.57 5.95
C ILE A 337 0.90 4.52 5.23
N ASN A 338 0.00 3.63 5.65
CA ASN A 338 -1.30 3.49 5.03
C ASN A 338 -2.13 4.79 5.18
N TYR A 339 -2.21 5.35 6.40
CA TYR A 339 -2.93 6.60 6.63
C TYR A 339 -2.24 7.84 6.04
N ALA A 340 -0.90 7.87 6.03
CA ALA A 340 -0.16 8.90 5.31
C ALA A 340 -0.54 8.92 3.82
N THR A 341 -0.65 7.74 3.22
CA THR A 341 -0.98 7.57 1.80
C THR A 341 -2.37 8.10 1.47
N THR A 342 -3.41 7.64 2.17
CA THR A 342 -4.78 8.10 1.86
C THR A 342 -4.98 9.57 2.21
N GLY A 343 -4.37 10.06 3.29
CA GLY A 343 -4.45 11.47 3.65
C GLY A 343 -3.78 12.38 2.62
N SER A 344 -2.64 11.98 2.04
CA SER A 344 -2.01 12.74 0.96
C SER A 344 -2.85 12.77 -0.32
N ILE A 345 -3.51 11.66 -0.65
CA ILE A 345 -4.46 11.57 -1.76
C ILE A 345 -5.66 12.48 -1.53
N ASP A 346 -6.27 12.42 -0.35
CA ASP A 346 -7.44 13.23 0.00
C ASP A 346 -7.13 14.72 0.03
N GLU A 347 -5.96 15.11 0.56
CA GLU A 347 -5.46 16.49 0.49
C GLU A 347 -5.39 16.98 -0.97
N SER A 348 -4.87 16.16 -1.88
CA SER A 348 -4.84 16.50 -3.31
C SER A 348 -6.23 16.56 -3.95
N ILE A 349 -7.12 15.63 -3.61
CA ILE A 349 -8.50 15.62 -4.11
C ILE A 349 -9.27 16.84 -3.61
N SER A 350 -9.06 17.27 -2.36
CA SER A 350 -9.72 18.44 -1.76
C SER A 350 -9.48 19.75 -2.53
N LYS A 351 -8.42 19.81 -3.34
CA LYS A 351 -8.06 20.96 -4.18
C LYS A 351 -8.81 20.98 -5.52
N LEU A 352 -9.58 19.93 -5.84
CA LEU A 352 -10.37 19.84 -7.06
C LEU A 352 -11.74 20.51 -6.89
N ASP A 353 -12.30 21.02 -7.98
CA ASP A 353 -13.72 21.40 -8.03
C ASP A 353 -14.56 20.12 -8.19
N PRO A 354 -15.42 19.76 -7.22
CA PRO A 354 -16.27 18.56 -7.30
C PRO A 354 -17.31 18.62 -8.42
N ASN A 355 -17.60 19.80 -8.99
CA ASN A 355 -18.54 19.96 -10.10
C ASN A 355 -17.87 19.89 -11.48
N ASP A 356 -16.56 19.67 -11.54
CA ASP A 356 -15.85 19.52 -12.80
C ASP A 356 -16.33 18.26 -13.53
N LYS A 357 -16.65 18.39 -14.82
CA LYS A 357 -17.05 17.25 -15.68
C LYS A 357 -15.99 16.14 -15.72
N ASP A 358 -14.72 16.51 -15.54
CA ASP A 358 -13.57 15.60 -15.56
C ASP A 358 -13.11 15.27 -14.13
N TYR A 359 -13.93 15.52 -13.10
CA TYR A 359 -13.59 15.31 -11.68
C TYR A 359 -12.99 13.92 -11.43
N TYR A 360 -13.66 12.84 -11.85
CA TYR A 360 -13.16 11.48 -11.64
C TYR A 360 -11.90 11.15 -12.44
N VAL A 361 -11.70 11.78 -13.61
CA VAL A 361 -10.44 11.69 -14.37
C VAL A 361 -9.30 12.35 -13.60
N LYS A 362 -9.56 13.47 -12.93
CA LYS A 362 -8.57 14.15 -12.06
C LYS A 362 -8.28 13.36 -10.79
N VAL A 363 -9.30 12.80 -10.14
CA VAL A 363 -9.15 11.89 -8.97
C VAL A 363 -8.28 10.68 -9.33
N GLN A 364 -8.49 10.09 -10.50
CA GLN A 364 -7.67 9.00 -11.02
C GLN A 364 -6.22 9.44 -11.26
N LYS A 365 -5.98 10.62 -11.85
CA LYS A 365 -4.62 11.14 -12.05
C LYS A 365 -3.90 11.40 -10.72
N ILE A 366 -4.60 11.89 -9.71
CA ILE A 366 -4.06 12.03 -8.35
C ILE A 366 -3.70 10.66 -7.79
N THR A 367 -4.56 9.66 -7.98
CA THR A 367 -4.26 8.28 -7.57
C THR A 367 -3.00 7.73 -8.26
N GLU A 368 -2.85 7.97 -9.57
CA GLU A 368 -1.64 7.59 -10.34
C GLU A 368 -0.39 8.35 -9.86
N ASP A 369 -0.52 9.62 -9.50
CA ASP A 369 0.56 10.44 -8.94
C ASP A 369 1.17 9.82 -7.66
N HIS A 370 0.33 9.14 -6.87
CA HIS A 370 0.68 8.44 -5.63
C HIS A 370 1.10 6.98 -5.85
N ALA A 371 1.56 6.62 -7.05
CA ALA A 371 2.03 5.28 -7.37
C ALA A 371 3.16 4.80 -6.44
N ILE A 372 4.02 5.72 -5.95
CA ILE A 372 5.10 5.41 -5.01
C ILE A 372 4.50 4.99 -3.67
N GLU A 373 3.68 5.84 -3.06
CA GLU A 373 3.04 5.64 -1.75
C GLU A 373 2.14 4.40 -1.74
N ALA A 374 1.36 4.19 -2.79
CA ALA A 374 0.53 3.00 -2.94
C ALA A 374 1.39 1.72 -2.91
N SER A 375 2.48 1.69 -3.67
CA SER A 375 3.40 0.54 -3.71
C SER A 375 4.19 0.37 -2.41
N VAL A 376 4.58 1.45 -1.74
CA VAL A 376 5.20 1.41 -0.39
C VAL A 376 4.22 0.82 0.61
N SER A 377 2.97 1.30 0.65
CA SER A 377 1.90 0.76 1.52
C SER A 377 1.73 -0.74 1.35
N LYS A 378 1.67 -1.21 0.10
CA LYS A 378 1.54 -2.64 -0.20
C LYS A 378 2.72 -3.47 0.29
N VAL A 379 3.95 -3.01 0.01
CA VAL A 379 5.18 -3.74 0.40
C VAL A 379 5.33 -3.75 1.92
N VAL A 380 5.21 -2.59 2.56
CA VAL A 380 5.38 -2.44 4.02
C VAL A 380 4.30 -3.21 4.78
N GLY A 381 3.03 -3.06 4.40
CA GLY A 381 1.93 -3.76 5.06
C GLY A 381 2.01 -5.28 4.90
N SER A 382 2.25 -5.77 3.68
CA SER A 382 2.36 -7.23 3.45
C SER A 382 3.57 -7.86 4.15
N GLU A 383 4.72 -7.17 4.21
CA GLU A 383 5.91 -7.67 4.91
C GLU A 383 5.80 -7.56 6.43
N ALA A 384 5.07 -6.57 6.95
CA ALA A 384 4.75 -6.47 8.37
C ALA A 384 3.87 -7.66 8.82
N LEU A 385 2.81 -7.97 8.07
CA LEU A 385 1.97 -9.12 8.37
C LEU A 385 2.72 -10.44 8.21
N ALA A 386 3.51 -10.60 7.16
CA ALA A 386 4.33 -11.80 6.97
C ALA A 386 5.26 -12.05 8.17
N TYR A 387 5.92 -10.99 8.67
CA TYR A 387 6.76 -11.08 9.86
C TYR A 387 5.93 -11.44 11.10
N CYS A 388 4.80 -10.78 11.33
CA CYS A 388 3.95 -11.05 12.49
C CYS A 388 3.33 -12.45 12.49
N ALA A 389 2.95 -12.96 11.31
CA ALA A 389 2.38 -14.30 11.17
C ALA A 389 3.44 -15.38 11.40
N ASP A 390 4.64 -15.22 10.84
CA ASP A 390 5.77 -16.14 11.05
C ASP A 390 6.19 -16.19 12.52
N GLU A 391 6.37 -15.01 13.13
CA GLU A 391 6.69 -14.91 14.55
C GLU A 391 5.55 -15.41 15.43
N GLY A 392 4.30 -15.24 15.01
CA GLY A 392 3.12 -15.82 15.65
C GLY A 392 3.19 -17.35 15.70
N VAL A 393 3.43 -18.01 14.56
CA VAL A 393 3.65 -19.47 14.52
C VAL A 393 4.80 -19.87 15.44
N GLN A 394 5.91 -19.13 15.42
CA GLN A 394 7.07 -19.41 16.24
C GLN A 394 6.80 -19.25 17.76
N ILE A 395 5.97 -18.29 18.16
CA ILE A 395 5.53 -18.09 19.55
C ILE A 395 4.62 -19.23 20.01
N PHE A 396 3.73 -19.71 19.13
CA PHE A 396 2.90 -20.89 19.41
C PHE A 396 3.71 -22.20 19.42
N GLY A 397 4.87 -22.24 18.77
CA GLY A 397 5.69 -23.44 18.63
C GLY A 397 4.95 -24.51 17.83
N GLY A 398 4.99 -25.77 18.28
CA GLY A 398 4.30 -26.88 17.59
C GLY A 398 2.79 -26.66 17.43
N SER A 399 2.14 -25.98 18.38
CA SER A 399 0.72 -25.61 18.29
C SER A 399 0.45 -24.68 17.10
N GLY A 400 1.41 -23.83 16.73
CA GLY A 400 1.26 -22.88 15.63
C GLY A 400 1.21 -23.54 14.25
N PHE A 401 1.64 -24.81 14.16
CA PHE A 401 1.56 -25.62 12.95
C PHE A 401 0.26 -26.42 12.85
N CYS A 402 -0.54 -26.48 13.91
CA CYS A 402 -1.81 -27.20 13.94
C CYS A 402 -2.98 -26.28 13.60
N GLU A 403 -3.87 -26.71 12.70
CA GLU A 403 -5.03 -25.94 12.22
C GLU A 403 -6.09 -25.67 13.32
N GLU A 404 -5.99 -26.32 14.48
CA GLU A 404 -6.81 -26.01 15.66
C GLU A 404 -6.47 -24.64 16.27
N TYR A 405 -5.28 -24.10 15.97
CA TYR A 405 -4.84 -22.81 16.46
C TYR A 405 -4.87 -21.75 15.35
N PRO A 406 -5.24 -20.50 15.67
CA PRO A 406 -5.41 -19.44 14.67
C PRO A 406 -4.12 -19.09 13.92
N ALA A 407 -2.95 -19.33 14.52
CA ALA A 407 -1.65 -19.00 13.92
C ALA A 407 -1.42 -19.71 12.57
N ALA A 408 -1.83 -20.98 12.43
CA ALA A 408 -1.69 -21.73 11.19
C ALA A 408 -2.52 -21.10 10.05
N GLY A 409 -3.76 -20.69 10.36
CA GLY A 409 -4.64 -20.01 9.42
C GLY A 409 -4.05 -18.67 8.95
N VAL A 410 -3.62 -17.83 9.88
CA VAL A 410 -3.02 -16.52 9.58
C VAL A 410 -1.77 -16.67 8.70
N TYR A 411 -0.88 -17.62 9.01
CA TYR A 411 0.34 -17.87 8.24
C TYR A 411 0.05 -18.31 6.79
N ARG A 412 -0.96 -19.16 6.59
CA ARG A 412 -1.36 -19.56 5.23
C ARG A 412 -2.03 -18.41 4.47
N ASP A 413 -2.87 -17.64 5.16
CA ASP A 413 -3.66 -16.57 4.56
C ASP A 413 -2.81 -15.35 4.20
N GLU A 414 -1.81 -14.98 5.01
CA GLU A 414 -0.94 -13.83 4.70
C GLU A 414 -0.15 -14.02 3.41
N ARG A 415 0.22 -15.28 3.09
CA ARG A 415 1.25 -15.56 2.09
C ARG A 415 0.93 -14.97 0.72
N ILE A 416 -0.35 -14.87 0.37
CA ILE A 416 -0.81 -14.30 -0.92
C ILE A 416 -0.56 -12.79 -1.01
N ASN A 417 -0.44 -12.08 0.13
CA ASN A 417 -0.34 -10.63 0.18
C ASN A 417 0.93 -10.09 -0.48
N ARG A 418 1.99 -10.88 -0.52
CA ARG A 418 3.24 -10.55 -1.21
C ARG A 418 3.20 -10.83 -2.72
N ILE A 419 2.10 -11.40 -3.24
CA ILE A 419 1.95 -11.85 -4.63
C ILE A 419 0.94 -11.01 -5.39
N PHE A 420 -0.30 -10.90 -4.89
CA PHE A 420 -1.36 -10.15 -5.59
C PHE A 420 -1.16 -8.63 -5.47
N GLU A 421 -1.96 -7.85 -6.21
CA GLU A 421 -1.79 -6.38 -6.38
C GLU A 421 -0.40 -6.02 -6.96
N GLY A 422 0.13 -6.93 -7.79
CA GLY A 422 1.52 -6.97 -8.23
C GLY A 422 2.44 -7.54 -7.14
N THR A 423 3.40 -8.39 -7.50
CA THR A 423 4.32 -8.96 -6.50
C THR A 423 5.10 -7.85 -5.79
N ASN A 424 5.70 -8.14 -4.64
CA ASN A 424 6.52 -7.14 -3.96
C ASN A 424 7.72 -6.71 -4.83
N GLU A 425 8.23 -7.57 -5.69
CA GLU A 425 9.29 -7.24 -6.66
C GLU A 425 8.78 -6.23 -7.71
N ILE A 426 7.58 -6.47 -8.28
CA ILE A 426 6.95 -5.52 -9.21
C ILE A 426 6.68 -4.17 -8.53
N ASN A 427 6.22 -4.18 -7.28
CA ASN A 427 6.02 -2.94 -6.53
C ASN A 427 7.34 -2.19 -6.28
N ARG A 428 8.45 -2.89 -5.98
CA ARG A 428 9.78 -2.28 -5.88
C ARG A 428 10.27 -1.71 -7.22
N LEU A 429 9.96 -2.36 -8.34
CA LEU A 429 10.22 -1.81 -9.68
C LEU A 429 9.42 -0.51 -9.91
N ILE A 430 8.15 -0.47 -9.50
CA ILE A 430 7.28 0.71 -9.63
C ILE A 430 7.77 1.86 -8.75
N ILE A 431 8.18 1.60 -7.51
CA ILE A 431 8.72 2.61 -6.59
C ILE A 431 9.91 3.32 -7.26
N SER A 432 10.94 2.56 -7.64
CA SER A 432 12.16 3.13 -8.22
C SER A 432 11.91 3.74 -9.60
N GLY A 433 11.13 3.06 -10.44
CA GLY A 433 10.80 3.53 -11.78
C GLY A 433 9.98 4.82 -11.78
N THR A 434 9.04 4.96 -10.84
CA THR A 434 8.26 6.20 -10.69
C THR A 434 9.11 7.32 -10.13
N VAL A 435 9.99 7.06 -9.15
CA VAL A 435 10.96 8.07 -8.67
C VAL A 435 11.84 8.57 -9.83
N LEU A 436 12.38 7.66 -10.65
CA LEU A 436 13.16 8.01 -11.84
C LEU A 436 12.35 8.85 -12.84
N LYS A 437 11.10 8.44 -13.13
CA LYS A 437 10.19 9.17 -14.02
C LYS A 437 9.97 10.60 -13.51
N LYS A 438 9.63 10.75 -12.22
CA LYS A 438 9.38 12.05 -11.58
C LYS A 438 10.63 12.95 -11.58
N ALA A 439 11.81 12.36 -11.42
CA ALA A 439 13.08 13.09 -11.51
C ALA A 439 13.35 13.60 -12.93
N ILE A 440 13.18 12.76 -13.94
CA ILE A 440 13.46 13.10 -15.36
C ILE A 440 12.46 14.11 -15.91
N LEU A 441 11.18 13.96 -15.56
CA LEU A 441 10.10 14.86 -15.99
C LEU A 441 9.99 16.14 -15.16
N GLU A 442 10.86 16.31 -14.15
CA GLU A 442 10.84 17.45 -13.22
C GLU A 442 9.47 17.64 -12.53
N GLU A 443 8.73 16.54 -12.32
CA GLU A 443 7.49 16.53 -11.54
C GLU A 443 7.78 16.75 -10.05
N LEU A 444 8.98 16.35 -9.59
CA LEU A 444 9.51 16.66 -8.27
C LEU A 444 10.79 17.49 -8.41
N PRO A 445 11.03 18.50 -7.55
CA PRO A 445 12.21 19.35 -7.59
C PRO A 445 13.46 18.65 -7.02
N ILE A 446 13.79 17.46 -7.54
CA ILE A 446 14.92 16.63 -7.07
C ILE A 446 16.27 17.32 -7.30
N ARG A 447 16.43 18.01 -8.44
CA ARG A 447 17.65 18.77 -8.76
C ARG A 447 17.87 19.92 -7.77
N ASP A 448 16.82 20.69 -7.48
CA ASP A 448 16.90 21.79 -6.51
C ASP A 448 17.21 21.25 -5.11
N ALA A 449 16.58 20.13 -4.72
CA ALA A 449 16.85 19.46 -3.46
C ALA A 449 18.32 18.96 -3.36
N LEU A 450 18.89 18.43 -4.45
CA LEU A 450 20.30 18.00 -4.49
C LEU A 450 21.26 19.19 -4.34
N ILE A 451 21.00 20.31 -5.01
CA ILE A 451 21.82 21.52 -4.90
C ILE A 451 21.82 22.01 -3.45
N LEU A 452 20.63 22.15 -2.85
CA LEU A 452 20.49 22.52 -1.43
C LEU A 452 21.26 21.57 -0.51
N ARG A 453 21.13 20.26 -0.75
CA ARG A 453 21.74 19.22 0.10
C ARG A 453 23.24 19.04 -0.13
N SER A 454 23.79 19.58 -1.21
CA SER A 454 25.24 19.56 -1.49
C SER A 454 26.01 20.57 -0.66
N GLU A 455 25.39 21.70 -0.31
CA GLU A 455 25.97 22.70 0.61
C GLU A 455 25.75 22.30 2.07
N ASN A 456 24.60 21.67 2.37
CA ASN A 456 24.29 21.16 3.70
C ASN A 456 23.48 19.85 3.62
N MET A 457 24.10 18.72 4.00
CA MET A 457 23.50 17.37 3.91
C MET A 457 22.19 17.20 4.68
N TYR A 458 21.84 18.10 5.58
CA TYR A 458 20.55 18.12 6.27
C TYR A 458 20.20 19.56 6.64
N ASP A 459 18.92 19.94 6.47
CA ASP A 459 18.46 21.28 6.85
C ASP A 459 18.77 21.53 8.33
N SER A 460 19.08 22.77 8.72
CA SER A 460 19.38 23.09 10.12
C SER A 460 18.17 22.71 10.96
N ASN A 461 18.35 21.72 11.84
CA ASN A 461 17.27 21.11 12.59
C ASN A 461 16.46 22.17 13.35
N THR A 462 15.18 22.30 12.98
CA THR A 462 14.26 23.23 13.64
C THR A 462 13.56 22.59 14.84
N PHE A 463 13.73 21.29 15.06
CA PHE A 463 13.12 20.56 16.17
C PHE A 463 14.06 20.58 17.39
N ASP A 464 13.73 21.38 18.39
CA ASP A 464 14.41 21.42 19.69
C ASP A 464 13.65 20.55 20.72
N ASN A 465 13.60 19.24 20.46
CA ASN A 465 12.92 18.28 21.32
C ASN A 465 13.69 16.95 21.43
N GLU A 466 13.13 16.01 22.18
CA GLU A 466 13.75 14.70 22.47
C GLU A 466 13.92 13.77 21.25
N VAL A 467 13.43 14.17 20.08
CA VAL A 467 13.59 13.48 18.79
C VAL A 467 14.37 14.30 17.75
N SER A 468 15.02 15.40 18.18
CA SER A 468 15.91 16.21 17.33
C SER A 468 16.94 15.35 16.59
N LYS A 469 17.55 14.40 17.30
CA LYS A 469 18.56 13.51 16.72
C LYS A 469 18.00 12.60 15.62
N GLU A 470 16.80 12.06 15.82
CA GLU A 470 16.10 11.29 14.81
C GLU A 470 15.79 12.15 13.58
N ALA A 471 15.42 13.42 13.75
CA ALA A 471 15.20 14.34 12.62
C ALA A 471 16.45 14.53 11.76
N ASP A 472 17.62 14.75 12.37
CA ASP A 472 18.92 14.86 11.66
C ASP A 472 19.20 13.60 10.82
N VAL A 473 18.99 12.43 11.44
CA VAL A 473 19.23 11.13 10.81
C VAL A 473 18.33 10.93 9.59
N ILE A 474 17.06 11.32 9.70
CA ILE A 474 16.09 11.21 8.62
C ILE A 474 16.46 12.14 7.46
N GLU A 475 16.82 13.39 7.75
CA GLU A 475 17.24 14.33 6.71
C GLU A 475 18.54 13.88 6.02
N PHE A 476 19.50 13.35 6.78
CA PHE A 476 20.69 12.72 6.22
C PHE A 476 20.36 11.54 5.30
N CYS A 477 19.42 10.68 5.72
CA CYS A 477 18.98 9.54 4.92
C CYS A 477 18.32 9.97 3.61
N LYS A 478 17.50 11.02 3.63
CA LYS A 478 16.89 11.61 2.44
C LYS A 478 17.96 12.11 1.47
N SER A 479 18.93 12.88 1.97
CA SER A 479 20.06 13.34 1.15
C SER A 479 20.82 12.17 0.53
N THR A 480 21.18 11.18 1.35
CA THR A 480 21.93 10.00 0.88
C THR A 480 21.15 9.25 -0.21
N GLY A 481 19.84 9.07 -0.04
CA GLY A 481 18.97 8.46 -1.05
C GLY A 481 18.93 9.26 -2.36
N LEU A 482 18.84 10.59 -2.28
CA LEU A 482 18.85 11.46 -3.45
C LEU A 482 20.21 11.43 -4.18
N PHE A 483 21.33 11.44 -3.46
CA PHE A 483 22.66 11.33 -4.08
C PHE A 483 22.88 9.96 -4.73
N VAL A 484 22.34 8.88 -4.15
CA VAL A 484 22.35 7.57 -4.81
C VAL A 484 21.56 7.61 -6.10
N LEU A 485 20.36 8.21 -6.09
CA LEU A 485 19.55 8.37 -7.30
C LEU A 485 20.31 9.16 -8.38
N ASP A 486 20.90 10.30 -8.01
CA ASP A 486 21.66 11.16 -8.94
C ASP A 486 22.80 10.40 -9.61
N ASN A 487 23.61 9.68 -8.82
CA ASN A 487 24.70 8.87 -9.36
C ASN A 487 24.20 7.76 -10.30
N LEU A 488 23.10 7.09 -9.94
CA LEU A 488 22.50 6.05 -10.79
C LEU A 488 21.98 6.63 -12.12
N ILE A 489 21.37 7.82 -12.09
CA ILE A 489 20.94 8.55 -13.29
C ILE A 489 22.15 8.97 -14.12
N ASN A 490 23.23 9.46 -13.51
CA ASN A 490 24.43 9.87 -14.24
C ASN A 490 25.12 8.69 -14.93
N ILE A 491 25.09 7.49 -14.34
CA ILE A 491 25.71 6.29 -14.92
C ILE A 491 24.82 5.65 -16.01
N TYR A 492 23.51 5.51 -15.75
CA TYR A 492 22.63 4.70 -16.59
C TYR A 492 21.56 5.49 -17.35
N GLY A 493 21.32 6.75 -17.00
CA GLY A 493 20.22 7.55 -17.52
C GLY A 493 18.88 6.80 -17.39
N GLN A 494 18.11 6.79 -18.48
CA GLN A 494 16.84 6.07 -18.54
C GLN A 494 16.97 4.54 -18.45
N ASP A 495 18.16 3.98 -18.69
CA ASP A 495 18.39 2.53 -18.61
C ASP A 495 18.47 2.04 -17.16
N PHE A 496 18.52 2.95 -16.16
CA PHE A 496 18.46 2.56 -14.75
C PHE A 496 17.24 1.67 -14.45
N LYS A 497 16.10 1.93 -15.11
CA LYS A 497 14.86 1.12 -14.97
C LYS A 497 15.01 -0.36 -15.34
N ASN A 498 16.10 -0.75 -16.00
CA ASN A 498 16.41 -2.13 -16.37
C ASN A 498 17.47 -2.78 -15.46
N LYS A 499 18.03 -2.05 -14.47
CA LYS A 499 19.09 -2.54 -13.57
C LYS A 499 18.50 -3.09 -12.27
N GLN A 500 17.80 -4.22 -12.34
CA GLN A 500 17.05 -4.76 -11.19
C GLN A 500 17.88 -4.96 -9.91
N TRP A 501 19.14 -5.38 -10.04
CA TRP A 501 20.10 -5.50 -8.92
C TRP A 501 20.37 -4.18 -8.17
N LEU A 502 20.09 -3.04 -8.80
CA LEU A 502 20.21 -1.70 -8.22
C LEU A 502 18.83 -1.10 -7.87
N ILE A 503 17.80 -1.41 -8.67
CA ILE A 503 16.43 -0.96 -8.42
C ILE A 503 15.88 -1.51 -7.11
N GLU A 504 16.03 -2.81 -6.86
CA GLU A 504 15.47 -3.41 -5.66
C GLU A 504 16.05 -2.79 -4.37
N PRO A 505 17.38 -2.70 -4.19
CA PRO A 505 17.93 -2.03 -3.02
C PRO A 505 17.64 -0.52 -2.99
N PHE A 506 17.47 0.15 -4.13
CA PHE A 506 17.05 1.56 -4.17
C PHE A 506 15.58 1.74 -3.73
N ALA A 507 14.68 0.83 -4.12
CA ALA A 507 13.31 0.82 -3.62
C ALA A 507 13.27 0.63 -2.10
N ASP A 508 14.12 -0.24 -1.55
CA ASP A 508 14.28 -0.44 -0.11
C ASP A 508 14.77 0.84 0.62
N ILE A 509 15.62 1.65 -0.03
CA ILE A 509 16.02 2.98 0.47
C ILE A 509 14.80 3.91 0.50
N VAL A 510 14.04 3.99 -0.59
CA VAL A 510 12.82 4.82 -0.68
C VAL A 510 11.78 4.42 0.37
N CYS A 511 11.52 3.11 0.55
CA CYS A 511 10.65 2.61 1.61
C CYS A 511 11.13 3.02 3.01
N SER A 512 12.44 2.93 3.28
CA SER A 512 13.00 3.31 4.58
C SER A 512 12.86 4.81 4.84
N ILE A 513 13.07 5.63 3.81
CA ILE A 513 12.84 7.09 3.90
C ILE A 513 11.35 7.37 4.17
N ALA A 514 10.43 6.73 3.43
CA ALA A 514 9.00 6.92 3.61
C ALA A 514 8.55 6.57 5.04
N ILE A 515 9.02 5.42 5.57
CA ILE A 515 8.72 4.96 6.92
C ILE A 515 9.22 5.98 7.95
N MET A 516 10.52 6.30 7.95
CA MET A 516 11.05 7.18 8.98
C MET A 516 10.44 8.59 8.91
N HIS A 517 10.21 9.11 7.70
CA HIS A 517 9.58 10.42 7.48
C HIS A 517 8.18 10.46 8.10
N ASN A 518 7.31 9.53 7.73
CA ASN A 518 5.91 9.56 8.17
C ASN A 518 5.75 9.17 9.64
N CYS A 519 6.55 8.22 10.14
CA CYS A 519 6.59 7.86 11.57
C CYS A 519 7.03 9.05 12.44
N PHE A 520 8.04 9.80 12.00
CA PHE A 520 8.47 11.01 12.72
C PHE A 520 7.35 12.05 12.77
N LEU A 521 6.72 12.35 11.63
CA LEU A 521 5.63 13.32 11.57
C LEU A 521 4.44 12.91 12.44
N ARG A 522 4.02 11.64 12.37
CA ARG A 522 2.95 11.09 13.21
C ARG A 522 3.25 11.25 14.69
N TYR A 523 4.46 10.92 15.13
CA TYR A 523 4.84 11.10 16.54
C TYR A 523 4.89 12.59 16.93
N ASN A 524 5.44 13.44 16.07
CA ASN A 524 5.66 14.84 16.39
C ASN A 524 4.33 15.61 16.59
N GLN A 525 3.28 15.23 15.84
CA GLN A 525 1.93 15.80 15.99
C GLN A 525 1.12 15.27 17.18
N LEU A 526 1.58 14.24 17.90
CA LEU A 526 0.88 13.73 19.08
C LEU A 526 0.82 14.79 20.19
N GLU A 527 -0.31 14.86 20.88
CA GLU A 527 -0.44 15.65 22.10
C GLU A 527 0.44 15.09 23.23
N HIS A 528 0.87 15.94 24.15
CA HIS A 528 1.63 15.50 25.33
C HIS A 528 0.77 14.59 26.21
N GLY A 529 1.26 13.39 26.52
CA GLY A 529 0.55 12.44 27.36
C GLY A 529 1.09 11.02 27.21
N ASN A 530 0.35 10.05 27.78
CA ASN A 530 0.76 8.65 27.77
C ASN A 530 0.94 8.10 26.36
N HIS A 531 0.05 8.42 25.41
CA HIS A 531 0.16 7.94 24.03
C HIS A 531 1.48 8.37 23.37
N LYS A 532 1.85 9.64 23.50
CA LYS A 532 3.13 10.16 22.98
C LYS A 532 4.32 9.51 23.67
N ASN A 533 4.30 9.41 24.99
CA ASN A 533 5.37 8.77 25.77
C ASN A 533 5.55 7.30 25.39
N ASN A 534 4.45 6.58 25.18
CA ASN A 534 4.43 5.16 24.82
C ASN A 534 4.85 4.92 23.36
N THR A 535 4.68 5.92 22.49
CA THR A 535 5.07 5.88 21.07
C THR A 535 6.54 6.21 20.86
N LEU A 536 7.14 7.03 21.73
CA LEU A 536 8.53 7.50 21.58
C LEU A 536 9.55 6.34 21.41
N PRO A 537 9.55 5.28 22.23
CA PRO A 537 10.52 4.19 22.06
C PRO A 537 10.33 3.43 20.74
N VAL A 538 9.09 3.35 20.26
CA VAL A 538 8.70 2.72 18.99
C VAL A 538 9.26 3.52 17.82
N LEU A 539 9.08 4.86 17.82
CA LEU A 539 9.68 5.75 16.83
C LEU A 539 11.21 5.61 16.80
N LYS A 540 11.87 5.71 17.95
CA LYS A 540 13.34 5.66 18.01
C LYS A 540 13.89 4.33 17.51
N LEU A 541 13.19 3.23 17.83
CA LEU A 541 13.58 1.92 17.33
C LEU A 541 13.36 1.78 15.82
N SER A 542 12.24 2.29 15.29
CA SER A 542 11.96 2.34 13.85
C SER A 542 13.04 3.11 13.08
N VAL A 543 13.36 4.34 13.53
CA VAL A 543 14.39 5.18 12.90
C VAL A 543 15.76 4.49 12.94
N SER A 544 16.14 3.88 14.07
CA SER A 544 17.38 3.11 14.18
C SER A 544 17.47 1.97 13.17
N GLN A 545 16.42 1.14 13.09
CA GLN A 545 16.38 -0.03 12.22
C GLN A 545 16.43 0.37 10.74
N HIS A 546 15.68 1.41 10.36
CA HIS A 546 15.63 1.89 8.99
C HIS A 546 16.87 2.68 8.58
N PHE A 547 17.51 3.43 9.49
CA PHE A 547 18.83 4.01 9.26
C PHE A 547 19.85 2.92 8.93
N ASN A 548 19.94 1.87 9.76
CA ASN A 548 20.87 0.76 9.54
C ASN A 548 20.58 0.00 8.23
N LYS A 549 19.30 -0.26 7.92
CA LYS A 549 18.89 -0.88 6.65
C LYS A 549 19.30 -0.01 5.46
N LEU A 550 19.00 1.29 5.51
CA LEU A 550 19.31 2.24 4.44
C LEU A 550 20.81 2.34 4.19
N ILE A 551 21.62 2.55 5.23
CA ILE A 551 23.08 2.64 5.10
C ILE A 551 23.65 1.34 4.49
N SER A 552 23.16 0.17 4.90
CA SER A 552 23.57 -1.10 4.31
C SER A 552 23.25 -1.17 2.80
N ARG A 553 22.06 -0.75 2.38
CA ARG A 553 21.66 -0.71 0.96
C ARG A 553 22.48 0.30 0.15
N VAL A 554 22.72 1.48 0.71
CA VAL A 554 23.57 2.51 0.11
C VAL A 554 24.99 1.98 -0.09
N LYS A 555 25.60 1.32 0.91
CA LYS A 555 26.94 0.73 0.78
C LYS A 555 27.03 -0.28 -0.36
N SER A 556 26.02 -1.15 -0.51
CA SER A 556 25.95 -2.10 -1.62
C SER A 556 25.89 -1.41 -2.98
N ILE A 557 25.06 -0.35 -3.10
CA ILE A 557 24.93 0.41 -4.35
C ILE A 557 26.20 1.23 -4.62
N ASN A 558 26.76 1.91 -3.62
CA ASN A 558 27.97 2.72 -3.76
C ASN A 558 29.20 1.88 -4.14
N SER A 559 29.30 0.66 -3.62
CA SER A 559 30.35 -0.30 -4.02
C SER A 559 30.27 -0.65 -5.52
N HIS A 560 29.08 -0.57 -6.11
CA HIS A 560 28.88 -0.73 -7.54
C HIS A 560 29.16 0.58 -8.30
N ILE A 561 28.60 1.70 -7.84
CA ILE A 561 28.80 3.05 -8.41
C ILE A 561 30.28 3.42 -8.49
N CYS A 562 31.09 3.08 -7.47
CA CYS A 562 32.49 3.47 -7.42
C CYS A 562 33.36 2.86 -8.54
N ASN A 563 32.86 1.85 -9.26
CA ASN A 563 33.53 1.32 -10.46
C ASN A 563 33.30 2.19 -11.71
N HIS A 564 32.41 3.17 -11.63
CA HIS A 564 32.04 4.10 -12.71
C HIS A 564 32.47 5.54 -12.43
N MET A 565 33.12 5.81 -11.30
CA MET A 565 33.57 7.13 -10.88
C MET A 565 35.10 7.17 -10.73
N ILE A 566 35.66 8.38 -10.84
CA ILE A 566 37.08 8.66 -10.56
C ILE A 566 37.14 9.29 -9.17
N PHE A 567 38.06 8.80 -8.34
CA PHE A 567 38.35 9.33 -7.01
C PHE A 567 39.80 9.79 -6.97
N ASP A 568 40.10 10.85 -6.22
CA ASP A 568 41.43 11.40 -6.09
C ASP A 568 42.33 10.51 -5.22
N SER A 569 41.74 9.64 -4.38
CA SER A 569 42.47 8.68 -3.56
C SER A 569 41.65 7.44 -3.17
N ASP A 570 42.34 6.36 -2.77
CA ASP A 570 41.69 5.17 -2.20
C ASP A 570 40.93 5.49 -0.91
N SER A 571 41.35 6.50 -0.15
CA SER A 571 40.65 6.96 1.05
C SER A 571 39.28 7.55 0.71
N GLU A 572 39.23 8.43 -0.28
CA GLU A 572 37.99 9.05 -0.74
C GLU A 572 37.01 8.00 -1.28
N LYS A 573 37.53 7.04 -2.07
CA LYS A 573 36.74 5.89 -2.54
C LYS A 573 36.20 5.07 -1.37
N TYR A 574 37.02 4.80 -0.36
CA TYR A 574 36.60 4.07 0.84
C TYR A 574 35.49 4.83 1.59
N ASP A 575 35.64 6.14 1.75
CA ASP A 575 34.69 7.00 2.44
C ASP A 575 33.33 7.03 1.73
N PHE A 576 33.33 7.18 0.40
CA PHE A 576 32.12 7.12 -0.43
C PHE A 576 31.42 5.75 -0.33
N CYS A 577 32.16 4.65 -0.50
CA CYS A 577 31.61 3.30 -0.45
C CYS A 577 31.05 2.95 0.92
N ASN A 578 31.64 3.46 2.00
CA ASN A 578 31.25 3.15 3.37
C ASN A 578 30.37 4.22 4.03
N VAL A 579 30.02 5.30 3.31
CA VAL A 579 29.19 6.40 3.81
C VAL A 579 29.73 6.93 5.14
N THR A 580 31.04 7.19 5.20
CA THR A 580 31.72 7.47 6.48
C THR A 580 31.30 8.79 7.12
N ASN A 581 30.78 9.73 6.32
CA ASN A 581 30.12 10.95 6.78
C ASN A 581 28.91 10.68 7.71
N SER A 582 28.29 9.50 7.65
CA SER A 582 27.21 9.14 8.60
C SER A 582 27.71 9.09 10.06
N LYS A 583 29.03 9.00 10.29
CA LYS A 583 29.63 9.04 11.64
C LYS A 583 29.49 10.40 12.30
N GLU A 584 29.40 11.48 11.51
CA GLU A 584 29.23 12.85 12.02
C GLU A 584 27.90 13.03 12.75
N LEU A 585 26.91 12.18 12.44
CA LEU A 585 25.65 12.16 13.15
C LEU A 585 25.84 11.77 14.63
N ASN A 586 26.87 10.98 15.00
CA ASN A 586 27.01 10.43 16.35
C ASN A 586 25.71 9.76 16.87
N TYR A 587 24.99 9.07 15.97
CA TYR A 587 23.72 8.43 16.27
C TYR A 587 23.94 6.99 16.77
N LEU A 588 23.78 6.79 18.08
CA LEU A 588 24.06 5.52 18.77
C LEU A 588 22.84 5.11 19.64
N PRO A 589 21.68 4.79 19.04
CA PRO A 589 20.49 4.39 19.77
C PRO A 589 20.69 3.05 20.49
N ASN A 590 20.22 2.96 21.73
CA ASN A 590 20.25 1.71 22.49
C ASN A 590 19.00 0.87 22.18
N GLU A 591 19.02 0.15 21.05
CA GLU A 591 17.89 -0.66 20.59
C GLU A 591 17.44 -1.71 21.63
N ILE A 592 18.36 -2.25 22.43
CA ILE A 592 18.01 -3.21 23.48
C ILE A 592 17.15 -2.54 24.56
N ASN A 593 17.48 -1.32 24.97
CA ASN A 593 16.68 -0.59 25.96
C ASN A 593 15.33 -0.17 25.40
N LEU A 594 15.30 0.34 24.16
CA LEU A 594 14.07 0.71 23.48
C LEU A 594 13.10 -0.49 23.38
N LYS A 595 13.60 -1.68 23.03
CA LYS A 595 12.79 -2.91 23.02
C LYS A 595 12.24 -3.27 24.41
N LYS A 596 12.99 -3.02 25.48
CA LYS A 596 12.51 -3.27 26.85
C LYS A 596 11.39 -2.30 27.21
N GLU A 597 11.55 -1.01 26.93
CA GLU A 597 10.53 0.01 27.17
C GLU A 597 9.22 -0.29 26.42
N ILE A 598 9.31 -0.67 25.14
CA ILE A 598 8.14 -1.10 24.33
C ILE A 598 7.43 -2.28 24.98
N ILE A 599 8.17 -3.26 25.49
CA ILE A 599 7.59 -4.48 26.07
C ILE A 599 7.03 -4.24 27.46
N GLU A 600 7.66 -3.39 28.26
CA GLU A 600 7.12 -2.97 29.55
C GLU A 600 5.75 -2.34 29.37
N GLU A 601 5.57 -1.49 28.35
CA GLU A 601 4.26 -0.91 28.07
C GLU A 601 3.29 -1.93 27.47
N PHE A 602 3.72 -2.72 26.49
CA PHE A 602 2.88 -3.76 25.89
C PHE A 602 2.30 -4.73 26.94
N TYR A 603 3.09 -5.12 27.94
CA TYR A 603 2.63 -6.03 28.99
C TYR A 603 1.68 -5.38 30.00
N LYS A 604 1.73 -4.05 30.19
CA LYS A 604 0.71 -3.34 30.98
C LYS A 604 -0.63 -3.30 30.23
N GLN A 605 -0.57 -3.16 28.92
CA GLN A 605 -1.75 -3.01 28.06
C GLN A 605 -2.38 -4.35 27.68
N GLU A 606 -1.59 -5.43 27.68
CA GLU A 606 -2.01 -6.81 27.35
C GLU A 606 -2.56 -6.99 25.92
N LYS A 607 -2.36 -5.99 25.05
CA LYS A 607 -2.73 -5.96 23.64
C LYS A 607 -1.91 -4.90 22.91
N TYR A 608 -1.97 -4.89 21.57
CA TYR A 608 -1.42 -3.80 20.78
C TYR A 608 -2.00 -2.46 21.24
N TYR A 609 -1.14 -1.49 21.54
CA TYR A 609 -1.49 -0.31 22.34
C TYR A 609 -1.31 1.03 21.62
N LEU A 610 -0.91 1.02 20.35
CA LEU A 610 -0.69 2.23 19.56
C LEU A 610 -1.91 2.59 18.67
N ASN A 611 -3.05 1.92 18.91
CA ASN A 611 -4.35 2.38 18.44
C ASN A 611 -4.98 3.28 19.50
N ILE A 612 -5.85 4.19 19.06
CA ILE A 612 -6.61 5.11 19.91
C ILE A 612 -7.86 4.41 20.43
#